data_AF-A0A2N3E0J2-F1
#
_entry.id   AF-A0A2N3E0J2-F1
#
_cell.length_a   1.000
_cell.length_b   1.000
_cell.length_c   1.000
_cell.angle_alpha   90.00
_cell.angle_beta   90.00
_cell.angle_gamma   90.00
#
_symmetry.space_group_name_H-M   'P 1'
#
loop_
_entity.id
_entity.type
_entity.pdbx_description
1 polymer ?
#
loop_
_entity_poly.entity_id
_entity_poly.type
_entity_poly.pdbx_seq_one_letter_code
_entity_poly.pdbx_strand_id
1 'polypeptide(L)'
;MSFKDFLSFEKFLSGNILKFLYWLGLVIIVMFVLASMSGSVSTMSYNGALGVLQLLVALAVGALGILLWRVICEMYLVFLSMNDRLKEIRDRLPGA
;
A
#
# COMPACT_ATOMS: atom_id res chain seq x y z
N MET A 1 -3.85 -21.78 17.05
CA MET A 1 -3.19 -20.57 16.50
C MET A 1 -4.19 -19.44 16.57
N SER A 2 -3.99 -18.50 17.50
CA SER A 2 -4.96 -17.42 17.74
C SER A 2 -4.61 -16.22 16.89
N PHE A 3 -5.63 -15.56 16.32
CA PHE A 3 -5.55 -14.27 15.61
C PHE A 3 -4.82 -13.19 16.44
N LYS A 4 -4.74 -13.37 17.76
CA LYS A 4 -4.00 -12.52 18.70
C LYS A 4 -2.49 -12.51 18.48
N ASP A 5 -1.88 -13.63 18.05
CA ASP A 5 -0.44 -13.67 17.73
C ASP A 5 -0.13 -13.01 16.38
N PHE A 6 -1.10 -12.97 15.48
CA PHE A 6 -1.02 -12.17 14.25
C PHE A 6 -1.19 -10.67 14.50
N LEU A 7 -1.70 -10.26 15.67
CA LEU A 7 -1.84 -8.85 16.06
C LEU A 7 -0.81 -8.42 17.10
N SER A 8 0.11 -9.31 17.50
CA SER A 8 1.32 -8.95 18.24
C SER A 8 2.21 -8.09 17.34
N PHE A 9 1.98 -6.78 17.40
CA PHE A 9 2.55 -5.71 16.57
C PHE A 9 4.05 -5.91 16.29
N GLU A 10 4.83 -6.39 17.26
CA GLU A 10 6.27 -6.63 17.11
C GLU A 10 6.67 -7.67 16.06
N LYS A 11 5.87 -8.71 15.80
CA LYS A 11 6.21 -9.77 14.82
C LYS A 11 5.75 -9.43 13.41
N PHE A 12 4.66 -8.66 13.28
CA PHE A 12 4.11 -8.20 12.01
C PHE A 12 4.95 -7.09 11.35
N LEU A 13 5.74 -6.40 12.15
CA LEU A 13 6.62 -5.32 11.74
C LEU A 13 7.99 -5.83 11.23
N SER A 14 8.14 -7.14 10.98
CA SER A 14 9.32 -7.66 10.28
C SER A 14 9.34 -7.24 8.80
N GLY A 15 10.51 -6.88 8.27
CA GLY A 15 10.68 -6.37 6.89
C GLY A 15 10.12 -7.28 5.78
N ASN A 16 9.92 -8.58 6.03
CA ASN A 16 9.30 -9.50 5.08
C ASN A 16 7.78 -9.33 4.97
N ILE A 17 7.06 -9.02 6.07
CA ILE A 17 5.60 -8.77 6.01
C ILE A 17 5.32 -7.52 5.17
N LEU A 18 6.17 -6.49 5.28
CA LEU A 18 5.95 -5.26 4.53
C LEU A 18 6.11 -5.46 3.02
N LYS A 19 7.04 -6.32 2.58
CA LYS A 19 7.13 -6.73 1.17
C LYS A 19 5.86 -7.42 0.69
N PHE A 20 5.29 -8.31 1.50
CA PHE A 20 4.01 -8.96 1.19
C PHE A 20 2.87 -7.94 1.09
N LEU A 21 2.80 -7.00 2.03
CA LEU A 21 1.79 -5.94 2.04
C LEU A 21 1.93 -5.00 0.83
N TYR A 22 3.16 -4.65 0.44
CA TYR A 22 3.42 -3.86 -0.76
C TYR A 22 2.84 -4.52 -2.01
N TRP A 23 3.12 -5.81 -2.22
CA TRP A 23 2.58 -6.57 -3.34
C TRP A 23 1.06 -6.68 -3.27
N LEU A 24 0.50 -6.92 -2.09
CA LEU A 24 -0.94 -7.02 -1.88
C LEU A 24 -1.66 -5.72 -2.29
N GLY A 25 -1.17 -4.56 -1.83
CA GLY A 25 -1.78 -3.29 -2.21
C GLY A 25 -1.59 -2.94 -3.68
N LEU A 26 -0.45 -3.30 -4.28
CA LEU A 26 -0.23 -3.12 -5.71
C LEU A 26 -1.25 -3.93 -6.53
N VAL A 27 -1.52 -5.19 -6.15
CA VAL A 27 -2.55 -6.02 -6.77
C VAL A 27 -3.94 -5.38 -6.63
N ILE A 28 -4.28 -4.85 -5.45
CA ILE A 28 -5.56 -4.17 -5.22
C ILE A 28 -5.71 -2.94 -6.12
N ILE A 29 -4.67 -2.12 -6.25
CA ILE A 29 -4.69 -0.92 -7.11
C ILE A 29 -4.87 -1.33 -8.57
N VAL A 30 -4.14 -2.34 -9.04
CA VAL A 30 -4.29 -2.85 -10.41
C VAL A 30 -5.70 -3.37 -10.66
N MET A 31 -6.26 -4.15 -9.73
CA MET A 31 -7.65 -4.63 -9.81
C MET A 31 -8.64 -3.46 -9.85
N PHE A 32 -8.42 -2.41 -9.06
CA PHE A 32 -9.29 -1.22 -9.02
C PHE A 32 -9.24 -0.42 -10.32
N VAL A 33 -8.06 -0.29 -10.94
CA VAL A 33 -7.88 0.36 -12.24
C VAL A 33 -8.60 -0.45 -13.33
N LEU A 34 -8.43 -1.78 -13.35
CA LEU A 34 -9.11 -2.66 -14.31
C LEU A 34 -10.64 -2.60 -14.15
N ALA A 35 -11.14 -2.62 -12.92
CA ALA A 35 -12.57 -2.45 -12.63
C ALA A 35 -13.06 -1.09 -13.14
N SER A 36 -12.33 -0.01 -12.89
CA SER A 36 -12.66 1.34 -13.35
C SER A 36 -12.66 1.44 -14.88
N MET A 37 -11.71 0.80 -15.56
CA MET A 37 -11.68 0.72 -17.02
C MET A 37 -12.91 0.00 -17.58
N SER A 38 -13.29 -1.14 -16.98
CA SER A 38 -14.50 -1.87 -17.41
C SER A 38 -15.78 -1.04 -17.21
N GLY A 39 -15.87 -0.29 -16.11
CA GLY A 39 -16.95 0.67 -15.88
C GLY A 39 -16.97 1.79 -16.92
N SER A 40 -15.81 2.30 -17.32
CA SER A 40 -15.68 3.37 -18.32
C SER A 40 -16.27 2.98 -19.67
N VAL A 41 -16.04 1.72 -20.09
CA VAL A 41 -16.60 1.18 -21.35
C VAL A 41 -18.13 1.12 -21.30
N SER A 42 -18.70 0.72 -20.16
CA SER A 42 -20.16 0.71 -19.99
C SER A 42 -20.76 2.11 -20.04
N THR A 43 -20.12 3.10 -19.43
CA THR A 43 -20.55 4.51 -19.44
C THR A 43 -20.49 5.10 -20.85
N MET A 44 -19.53 4.67 -21.68
CA MET A 44 -19.37 5.15 -23.06
C MET A 44 -20.57 4.83 -23.95
N SER A 45 -21.33 3.77 -23.64
CA SER A 45 -22.58 3.42 -24.34
C SER A 45 -23.70 4.42 -24.10
N TYR A 46 -23.70 5.13 -22.97
CA TYR A 46 -24.71 6.14 -22.63
C TYR A 46 -24.23 7.55 -22.99
N ASN A 47 -22.96 7.85 -22.71
CA ASN A 47 -22.36 9.14 -23.00
C ASN A 47 -20.86 8.97 -23.29
N GLY A 48 -20.51 9.06 -24.57
CA GLY A 48 -19.14 8.88 -25.04
C GLY A 48 -18.13 9.83 -24.40
N ALA A 49 -18.51 11.09 -24.16
CA ALA A 49 -17.62 12.09 -23.55
C ALA A 49 -17.32 11.76 -22.07
N LEU A 50 -18.33 11.30 -21.32
CA LEU A 50 -18.13 10.88 -19.92
C LEU A 50 -17.30 9.59 -19.82
N GLY A 51 -17.53 8.63 -20.71
CA GLY A 51 -16.74 7.39 -20.73
C GLY A 51 -15.25 7.65 -20.96
N VAL A 52 -14.89 8.54 -21.89
CA VAL A 52 -13.49 8.92 -22.15
C VAL A 52 -12.88 9.67 -20.96
N LEU A 53 -13.60 10.61 -20.36
CA LEU A 53 -13.14 11.30 -19.14
C LEU A 53 -12.89 10.33 -18.00
N GLN A 54 -13.80 9.38 -17.78
CA GLN A 54 -13.69 8.37 -16.73
C GLN A 54 -12.46 7.46 -16.94
N LEU A 55 -12.15 7.13 -18.19
CA LEU A 55 -10.96 6.34 -18.55
C LEU A 55 -9.66 7.11 -18.27
N LEU A 56 -9.60 8.39 -18.64
CA LEU A 56 -8.45 9.26 -18.34
C LEU A 56 -8.24 9.43 -16.82
N VAL A 57 -9.34 9.64 -16.08
CA VAL A 57 -9.30 9.73 -14.62
C VAL A 57 -8.86 8.40 -13.99
N ALA A 58 -9.34 7.26 -14.48
CA ALA A 58 -8.95 5.95 -13.98
C ALA A 58 -7.44 5.69 -14.13
N LEU A 59 -6.85 6.09 -15.27
CA LEU A 59 -5.40 6.00 -15.49
C LEU A 59 -4.62 6.97 -14.57
N ALA A 60 -5.08 8.21 -14.44
CA ALA A 60 -4.45 9.20 -13.57
C ALA A 60 -4.49 8.77 -12.09
N VAL A 61 -5.66 8.34 -11.62
CA VAL A 61 -5.85 7.82 -10.25
C VAL A 61 -5.08 6.53 -10.03
N GLY A 62 -5.00 5.64 -11.03
CA GLY A 62 -4.17 4.45 -10.96
C GLY A 62 -2.69 4.76 -10.78
N ALA A 63 -2.15 5.67 -11.60
CA ALA A 63 -0.75 6.11 -11.50
C ALA A 63 -0.47 6.80 -10.16
N LEU A 64 -1.33 7.73 -9.75
CA LEU A 64 -1.22 8.40 -8.44
C LEU A 64 -1.37 7.41 -7.29
N GLY A 65 -2.28 6.44 -7.39
CA GLY A 65 -2.50 5.40 -6.40
C GLY A 65 -1.25 4.54 -6.17
N ILE A 66 -0.56 4.14 -7.24
CA ILE A 66 0.70 3.39 -7.15
C ILE A 66 1.78 4.23 -6.47
N LEU A 67 1.90 5.51 -6.82
CA LEU A 67 2.87 6.43 -6.22
C LEU A 67 2.59 6.65 -4.73
N LEU A 68 1.34 6.96 -4.37
CA LEU A 68 0.92 7.16 -2.99
C LEU A 68 1.13 5.89 -2.16
N TRP A 69 0.79 4.72 -2.71
CA TRP A 69 1.03 3.44 -2.05
C TRP A 69 2.51 3.23 -1.72
N ARG A 70 3.40 3.56 -2.67
CA ARG A 70 4.84 3.47 -2.46
C ARG A 70 5.31 4.40 -1.35
N VAL A 71 4.84 5.65 -1.32
CA VAL A 71 5.18 6.62 -0.26
C VAL A 71 4.73 6.13 1.11
N ILE A 72 3.52 5.57 1.20
CA ILE A 72 3.00 4.99 2.45
C ILE A 72 3.88 3.82 2.91
N CYS A 73 4.21 2.88 2.01
CA CYS A 73 5.10 1.77 2.35
C CYS A 73 6.49 2.23 2.80
N GLU A 74 7.08 3.20 2.12
CA GLU A 74 8.38 3.78 2.51
C GLU A 74 8.29 4.46 3.89
N MET A 75 7.21 5.18 4.18
CA MET A 75 6.98 5.81 5.48
C MET A 75 6.96 4.77 6.61
N TYR A 76 6.27 3.64 6.42
CA TYR A 76 6.27 2.54 7.40
C TYR A 76 7.68 1.92 7.58
N LEU A 77 8.46 1.74 6.50
CA LEU A 77 9.86 1.27 6.62
C LEU A 77 10.72 2.25 7.42
N VAL A 78 10.53 3.55 7.22
CA VAL A 78 11.27 4.58 7.95
C VAL A 78 10.94 4.50 9.44
N PHE A 79 9.67 4.44 9.82
CA PHE A 79 9.26 4.28 11.21
C PHE A 79 9.85 3.02 11.85
N LEU A 80 9.86 1.92 11.12
CA LEU A 80 10.50 0.67 11.54
C LEU A 80 11.98 0.84 11.81
N SER A 81 12.69 1.41 10.84
CA SER A 81 14.13 1.64 10.95
C SER A 81 14.49 2.57 12.12
N MET A 82 13.62 3.52 12.45
CA MET A 82 13.80 4.39 13.62
C MET A 82 13.67 3.59 14.91
N ASN A 83 12.67 2.71 15.01
CA ASN A 83 12.50 1.84 16.17
C ASN A 83 13.72 0.92 16.35
N ASP A 84 14.20 0.30 15.28
CA ASP A 84 15.36 -0.59 15.32
C ASP A 84 16.62 0.14 15.80
N ARG A 85 16.87 1.37 15.32
CA ARG A 85 17.98 2.22 15.80
C ARG A 85 17.86 2.56 17.29
N LEU A 86 16.65 2.80 17.78
CA LEU A 86 16.41 3.05 19.22
C LEU A 86 16.64 1.79 20.05
N LYS A 87 16.26 0.61 19.54
CA LYS A 87 16.57 -0.68 20.20
C LYS A 87 18.09 -0.87 20.31
N GLU A 88 18.84 -0.57 19.24
CA GLU A 88 20.30 -0.67 19.23
C GLU A 88 20.98 0.28 20.23
N ILE A 89 20.49 1.53 20.36
CA ILE A 89 21.03 2.48 21.35
C ILE A 89 20.80 1.98 22.78
N ARG A 90 19.62 1.43 23.07
CA ARG A 90 19.30 0.84 24.37
C ARG A 90 20.25 -0.32 24.70
N ASP A 91 20.48 -1.22 23.76
CA ASP A 91 21.32 -2.41 23.99
C ASP A 91 22.81 -2.05 24.16
N ARG A 92 23.22 -0.87 23.67
CA ARG A 92 24.58 -0.33 23.84
C ARG A 92 24.75 0.49 25.13
N LEU A 93 23.69 0.76 25.89
CA LEU A 93 23.77 1.50 27.14
C LEU A 93 24.27 0.58 28.27
N PRO A 94 25.40 0.86 28.93
CA PRO A 94 25.87 0.06 30.05
C PRO A 94 25.00 0.37 31.28
N GLY A 95 24.04 -0.52 31.60
CA GLY A 95 23.24 -0.42 32.84
C GLY A 95 21.80 -0.92 32.81
N ALA A 96 21.36 -1.68 31.80
CA ALA A 96 20.08 -2.41 31.82
C ALA A 96 20.30 -3.89 32.13
#